data_AF-A0A942E254-F1
#
_entry.id   AF-A0A942E254-F1
#
_cell.length_a   1.000
_cell.length_b   1.000
_cell.length_c   1.000
_cell.angle_alpha   90.00
_cell.angle_beta   90.00
_cell.angle_gamma   90.00
#
_symmetry.space_group_name_H-M   'P 1'
#
loop_
_entity.id
_entity.type
_entity.pdbx_description
1 polymer ?
#
loop_
_entity_poly.entity_id
_entity_poly.type
_entity_poly.pdbx_seq_one_letter_code
_entity_poly.pdbx_strand_id
1 'polypeptide(L)'
;MTWSIVARDPATSHLGVAVASRFFAVGGIVPYICGGVGAVATQAFVNPLYGVDGLAARKEPRQIVAELTARDAGRDQRQMHLIDAKGRNAAFTGAKCIDWAGHLVGDNVSVAGNMLAGPQVVAETLATFRMTASKPLAERLLEAMQAGEDAGGDKRGRQSAALVIYRDQDYAWLSLNADDHADPLVELRRLYAVAQERFLHLAETMATRQNPSGLIDRREIDEKIAALEAERVAAGRPSASFATPPKT
;
A
#
# COMPACT_ATOMS: atom_id res chain seq x y z
N MET A 1 -11.11 -9.83 -7.57
CA MET A 1 -10.46 -10.76 -6.64
C MET A 1 -9.10 -10.25 -6.33
N THR A 2 -8.90 -10.00 -5.04
CA THR A 2 -7.93 -9.05 -4.55
C THR A 2 -8.03 -9.12 -3.03
N TRP A 3 -6.92 -8.98 -2.32
CA TRP A 3 -6.98 -8.49 -0.94
C TRP A 3 -6.06 -7.29 -0.79
N SER A 4 -6.43 -6.41 0.12
CA SER A 4 -5.68 -5.20 0.40
C SER A 4 -5.83 -4.80 1.86
N ILE A 5 -4.85 -4.04 2.31
CA ILE A 5 -4.80 -3.39 3.61
C ILE A 5 -4.61 -1.90 3.39
N VAL A 6 -5.41 -1.11 4.10
CA VAL A 6 -5.32 0.34 4.18
C VAL A 6 -5.01 0.66 5.64
N ALA A 7 -3.94 1.40 5.90
CA ALA A 7 -3.50 1.66 7.27
C ALA A 7 -2.92 3.06 7.47
N ARG A 8 -2.98 3.51 8.72
CA ARG A 8 -2.32 4.71 9.22
C ARG A 8 -1.36 4.32 10.32
N ASP A 9 -0.15 4.86 10.30
CA ASP A 9 0.74 4.77 11.45
C ASP A 9 0.40 5.91 12.44
N PRO A 10 -0.08 5.63 13.66
CA PRO A 10 -0.47 6.67 14.60
C PRO A 10 0.69 7.52 15.10
N ALA A 11 1.93 7.01 15.09
CA ALA A 11 3.10 7.76 15.55
C ALA A 11 3.55 8.82 14.53
N THR A 12 3.45 8.51 13.24
CA THR A 12 3.97 9.35 12.14
C THR A 12 2.87 10.00 11.30
N SER A 13 1.61 9.57 11.45
CA SER A 13 0.49 9.89 10.57
C SER A 13 0.65 9.44 9.11
N HIS A 14 1.66 8.61 8.80
CA HIS A 14 1.85 8.07 7.46
C HIS A 14 0.67 7.19 7.08
N LEU A 15 0.26 7.28 5.81
CA LEU A 15 -0.83 6.51 5.22
C LEU A 15 -0.24 5.50 4.26
N GLY A 16 -0.72 4.26 4.31
CA GLY A 16 -0.24 3.19 3.45
C GLY A 16 -1.37 2.33 2.91
N VAL A 17 -1.20 1.89 1.66
CA VAL A 17 -2.03 0.86 1.04
C VAL A 17 -1.12 -0.22 0.49
N ALA A 18 -1.42 -1.47 0.79
CA ALA A 18 -0.83 -2.61 0.11
C ALA A 18 -1.92 -3.50 -0.45
N VAL A 19 -1.68 -4.10 -1.62
CA VAL A 19 -2.66 -4.88 -2.37
C VAL A 19 -1.98 -6.01 -3.12
N ALA A 20 -2.65 -7.15 -3.27
CA ALA A 20 -2.21 -8.26 -4.11
C ALA A 20 -3.39 -8.97 -4.79
N SER A 21 -3.13 -9.53 -5.97
CA SER A 21 -4.16 -10.07 -6.86
C SER A 21 -3.59 -10.97 -7.97
N ARG A 22 -4.35 -11.94 -8.44
CA ARG A 22 -4.21 -12.58 -9.77
C ARG A 22 -4.89 -11.72 -10.85
N PHE A 23 -4.43 -10.49 -10.99
CA PHE A 23 -4.83 -9.56 -12.04
C PHE A 23 -3.64 -8.67 -12.39
N PHE A 24 -3.44 -8.33 -13.65
CA PHE A 24 -2.32 -7.50 -14.08
C PHE A 24 -2.38 -6.08 -13.47
N ALA A 25 -1.24 -5.55 -13.05
CA ALA A 25 -1.06 -4.15 -12.66
C ALA A 25 -2.06 -3.61 -11.61
N VAL A 26 -2.32 -4.38 -10.54
CA VAL A 26 -3.31 -4.01 -9.51
C VAL A 26 -2.99 -2.68 -8.80
N GLY A 27 -1.71 -2.31 -8.73
CA GLY A 27 -1.24 -1.07 -8.13
C GLY A 27 -1.70 0.20 -8.84
N GLY A 28 -2.04 0.13 -10.13
CA GLY A 28 -2.56 1.28 -10.89
C GLY A 28 -4.06 1.53 -10.70
N ILE A 29 -4.78 0.61 -10.04
CA ILE A 29 -6.25 0.58 -10.04
C ILE A 29 -6.84 0.62 -8.64
N VAL A 30 -6.20 -0.03 -7.65
CA VAL A 30 -6.76 -0.19 -6.31
C VAL A 30 -6.41 0.96 -5.35
N PRO A 31 -5.14 1.36 -5.18
CA PRO A 31 -4.74 2.32 -4.15
C PRO A 31 -4.99 3.78 -4.57
N TYR A 32 -5.66 4.54 -3.72
CA TYR A 32 -5.78 5.99 -3.80
C TYR A 32 -5.39 6.59 -2.46
N ILE A 33 -4.45 7.54 -2.44
CA ILE A 33 -3.99 8.14 -1.19
C ILE A 33 -3.78 9.64 -1.40
N CYS A 34 -4.16 10.45 -0.40
CA CYS A 34 -3.87 11.87 -0.34
C CYS A 34 -3.28 12.18 1.05
N GLY A 35 -2.05 12.71 1.06
CA GLY A 35 -1.30 13.01 2.27
C GLY A 35 -2.08 13.92 3.20
N GLY A 36 -2.09 13.59 4.50
CA GLY A 36 -2.85 14.35 5.50
C GLY A 36 -4.38 14.28 5.38
N VAL A 37 -4.93 13.49 4.46
CA VAL A 37 -6.39 13.36 4.27
C VAL A 37 -6.88 11.95 4.53
N GLY A 38 -6.31 10.96 3.84
CA GLY A 38 -6.79 9.59 3.92
C GLY A 38 -6.32 8.71 2.77
N ALA A 39 -6.69 7.43 2.85
CA ALA A 39 -6.41 6.42 1.85
C ALA A 39 -7.65 5.57 1.58
N VAL A 40 -7.88 5.22 0.34
CA VAL A 40 -8.99 4.39 -0.15
C VAL A 40 -8.40 3.25 -0.97
N ALA A 41 -8.90 2.04 -0.76
CA ALA A 41 -8.75 0.95 -1.71
C ALA A 41 -10.11 0.55 -2.26
N THR A 42 -10.24 0.58 -3.59
CA THR A 42 -11.45 0.18 -4.34
C THR A 42 -11.10 -1.03 -5.19
N GLN A 43 -11.88 -2.10 -5.06
CA GLN A 43 -11.57 -3.42 -5.62
C GLN A 43 -12.83 -4.21 -5.99
N ALA A 44 -12.68 -5.50 -6.27
CA ALA A 44 -13.69 -6.36 -6.91
C ALA A 44 -13.98 -5.90 -8.34
N PHE A 45 -15.23 -5.66 -8.73
CA PHE A 45 -15.52 -5.03 -10.02
C PHE A 45 -15.26 -3.52 -9.86
N VAL A 46 -14.00 -3.11 -10.02
CA VAL A 46 -13.52 -1.79 -9.54
C VAL A 46 -14.31 -0.62 -10.12
N ASN A 47 -14.57 0.38 -9.28
CA ASN A 47 -15.00 1.70 -9.70
C ASN A 47 -13.93 2.74 -9.26
N PRO A 48 -13.10 3.25 -10.18
CA PRO A 48 -12.06 4.25 -9.86
C PRO A 48 -12.60 5.52 -9.19
N LEU A 49 -13.85 5.89 -9.48
CA LEU A 49 -14.49 7.08 -8.90
C LEU A 49 -14.69 6.94 -7.39
N TYR A 50 -14.70 5.73 -6.83
CA TYR A 50 -14.77 5.55 -5.38
C TYR A 50 -13.49 6.04 -4.69
N GLY A 51 -12.34 5.87 -5.34
CA GLY A 51 -11.05 6.36 -4.84
C GLY A 51 -10.94 7.88 -5.01
N VAL A 52 -11.17 8.37 -6.23
CA VAL A 52 -11.06 9.80 -6.57
C VAL A 52 -12.06 10.65 -5.78
N ASP A 53 -13.35 10.34 -5.88
CA ASP A 53 -14.39 11.15 -5.25
C ASP A 53 -14.40 10.94 -3.73
N GLY A 54 -14.00 9.76 -3.25
CA GLY A 54 -13.89 9.46 -1.82
C GLY A 54 -12.87 10.36 -1.12
N LEU A 55 -11.68 10.55 -1.70
CA LEU A 55 -10.67 11.45 -1.15
C LEU A 55 -11.00 12.93 -1.35
N ALA A 56 -11.67 13.27 -2.45
CA ALA A 56 -12.09 14.64 -2.75
C ALA A 56 -13.23 15.11 -1.82
N ALA A 57 -14.07 14.20 -1.32
CA ALA A 57 -15.20 14.55 -0.46
C ALA A 57 -14.79 15.16 0.89
N ARG A 58 -13.58 14.83 1.41
CA ARG A 58 -13.07 15.30 2.72
C ARG A 58 -14.07 15.08 3.88
N LYS A 59 -14.86 14.00 3.82
CA LYS A 59 -15.89 13.63 4.81
C LYS A 59 -15.44 12.45 5.67
N GLU A 60 -16.25 12.12 6.68
CA GLU A 60 -16.06 10.92 7.47
C GLU A 60 -16.14 9.65 6.59
N PRO A 61 -15.30 8.62 6.83
CA PRO A 61 -15.31 7.37 6.07
C PRO A 61 -16.69 6.74 5.87
N ARG A 62 -17.54 6.72 6.91
CA ARG A 62 -18.89 6.15 6.82
C ARG A 62 -19.82 6.95 5.90
N GLN A 63 -19.69 8.28 5.90
CA GLN A 63 -20.47 9.15 5.02
C GLN A 63 -20.02 8.97 3.56
N ILE A 64 -18.70 8.87 3.33
CA ILE A 64 -18.13 8.57 2.01
C ILE A 64 -18.69 7.26 1.46
N VAL A 65 -18.66 6.18 2.25
CA VAL A 65 -19.21 4.88 1.85
C VAL A 65 -20.70 5.00 1.52
N ALA A 66 -21.50 5.65 2.38
CA ALA A 66 -22.93 5.79 2.17
C ALA A 66 -23.25 6.58 0.88
N GLU A 67 -22.59 7.70 0.65
CA GLU A 67 -22.83 8.57 -0.51
C GLU A 67 -22.40 7.90 -1.82
N LEU A 68 -21.22 7.30 -1.85
CA LEU A 68 -20.70 6.66 -3.07
C LEU A 68 -21.52 5.42 -3.45
N THR A 69 -21.90 4.61 -2.46
CA THR A 69 -22.70 3.40 -2.72
C THR A 69 -24.17 3.72 -3.00
N ALA A 70 -24.73 4.83 -2.51
CA ALA A 70 -26.11 5.21 -2.81
C ALA A 70 -26.33 5.57 -4.28
N ARG A 71 -25.31 6.11 -4.97
CA ARG A 71 -25.40 6.55 -6.37
C ARG A 71 -24.88 5.54 -7.40
N ASP A 72 -24.30 4.41 -6.98
CA ASP A 72 -23.82 3.35 -7.89
C ASP A 72 -24.82 2.18 -7.93
N ALA A 73 -25.59 2.06 -9.02
CA ALA A 73 -26.50 0.94 -9.24
C ALA A 73 -25.76 -0.42 -9.34
N GLY A 74 -24.45 -0.40 -9.61
CA GLY A 74 -23.56 -1.56 -9.62
C GLY A 74 -22.88 -1.84 -8.28
N ARG A 75 -23.20 -1.11 -7.19
CA ARG A 75 -22.55 -1.21 -5.88
C ARG A 75 -22.38 -2.65 -5.39
N ASP A 76 -23.35 -3.53 -5.64
CA ASP A 76 -23.32 -4.90 -5.14
C ASP A 76 -22.14 -5.72 -5.71
N GLN A 77 -21.53 -5.29 -6.82
CA GLN A 77 -20.34 -5.92 -7.41
C GLN A 77 -19.02 -5.26 -6.97
N ARG A 78 -19.10 -4.20 -6.15
CA ARG A 78 -17.94 -3.40 -5.69
C ARG A 78 -17.51 -3.85 -4.31
N GLN A 79 -16.24 -3.60 -4.00
CA GLN A 79 -15.74 -3.62 -2.64
C GLN A 79 -14.86 -2.39 -2.43
N MET A 80 -15.01 -1.72 -1.29
CA MET A 80 -14.15 -0.60 -0.92
C MET A 80 -13.90 -0.57 0.58
N HIS A 81 -12.76 -0.02 0.96
CA HIS A 81 -12.48 0.34 2.34
C HIS A 81 -11.52 1.53 2.38
N LEU A 82 -11.60 2.31 3.44
CA LEU A 82 -10.86 3.55 3.57
C LEU A 82 -10.58 3.92 5.01
N ILE A 83 -9.53 4.73 5.16
CA ILE A 83 -9.10 5.38 6.40
C ILE A 83 -8.97 6.88 6.15
N ASP A 84 -9.31 7.69 7.15
CA ASP A 84 -8.97 9.12 7.14
C ASP A 84 -7.69 9.43 7.92
N ALA A 85 -7.23 10.68 7.84
CA ALA A 85 -6.04 11.14 8.54
C ALA A 85 -6.13 11.09 10.07
N LYS A 86 -7.32 10.87 10.64
CA LYS A 86 -7.53 10.69 12.08
C LYS A 86 -7.59 9.21 12.48
N GLY A 87 -7.44 8.29 11.52
CA GLY A 87 -7.47 6.85 11.77
C GLY A 87 -8.87 6.25 11.84
N ARG A 88 -9.92 7.00 11.48
CA ARG A 88 -11.29 6.49 11.41
C ARG A 88 -11.44 5.70 10.11
N ASN A 89 -12.24 4.64 10.17
CA ASN A 89 -12.33 3.66 9.09
C ASN A 89 -13.78 3.35 8.71
N ALA A 90 -13.99 2.97 7.45
CA ALA A 90 -15.21 2.33 6.98
C ALA A 90 -14.90 1.36 5.85
N ALA A 91 -15.82 0.45 5.59
CA ALA A 91 -15.70 -0.52 4.51
C ALA A 91 -17.09 -0.89 4.00
N PHE A 92 -17.12 -1.38 2.77
CA PHE A 92 -18.31 -1.89 2.10
C PHE A 92 -17.92 -3.07 1.21
N THR A 93 -18.64 -4.18 1.37
CA THR A 93 -18.55 -5.35 0.49
C THR A 93 -19.92 -5.55 -0.13
N GLY A 94 -20.02 -5.43 -1.45
CA GLY A 94 -21.26 -5.65 -2.17
C GLY A 94 -21.70 -7.12 -2.12
N ALA A 95 -23.01 -7.35 -2.07
CA ALA A 95 -23.60 -8.69 -1.91
C ALA A 95 -23.40 -9.64 -3.11
N LYS A 96 -22.96 -9.10 -4.27
CA LYS A 96 -22.65 -9.86 -5.50
C LYS A 96 -21.14 -9.99 -5.74
N CYS A 97 -20.30 -9.66 -4.76
CA CYS A 97 -18.90 -10.08 -4.79
C CYS A 97 -18.84 -11.62 -4.79
N ILE A 98 -18.08 -12.15 -5.73
CA ILE A 98 -18.05 -13.59 -6.00
C ILE A 98 -17.15 -14.28 -4.96
N ASP A 99 -17.52 -15.52 -4.59
CA ASP A 99 -16.82 -16.35 -3.61
C ASP A 99 -16.71 -15.69 -2.22
N TRP A 100 -15.77 -16.14 -1.38
CA TRP A 100 -15.58 -15.48 -0.08
C TRP A 100 -15.12 -14.03 -0.28
N ALA A 101 -15.94 -13.10 0.21
CA ALA A 101 -15.64 -11.67 0.24
C ALA A 101 -16.03 -11.08 1.59
N GLY A 102 -15.15 -10.27 2.16
CA GLY A 102 -15.33 -9.72 3.50
C GLY A 102 -14.32 -8.63 3.80
N HIS A 103 -14.48 -8.01 4.95
CA HIS A 103 -13.56 -7.01 5.47
C HIS A 103 -13.52 -7.04 6.99
N LEU A 104 -12.40 -6.60 7.55
CA LEU A 104 -12.22 -6.31 8.96
C LEU A 104 -11.77 -4.86 9.11
N VAL A 105 -12.34 -4.19 10.11
CA VAL A 105 -11.99 -2.81 10.46
C VAL A 105 -11.44 -2.84 11.88
N GLY A 106 -10.28 -2.22 12.08
CA GLY A 106 -9.64 -2.04 13.38
C GLY A 106 -9.18 -0.59 13.57
N ASP A 107 -8.49 -0.33 14.68
CA ASP A 107 -7.93 0.99 14.94
C ASP A 107 -6.77 1.29 13.99
N ASN A 108 -6.88 2.40 13.24
CA ASN A 108 -5.90 2.81 12.23
C ASN A 108 -5.62 1.78 11.11
N VAL A 109 -6.51 0.80 10.90
CA VAL A 109 -6.33 -0.22 9.85
C VAL A 109 -7.66 -0.77 9.35
N SER A 110 -7.75 -1.03 8.05
CA SER A 110 -8.80 -1.85 7.46
C SER A 110 -8.20 -2.84 6.47
N VAL A 111 -8.70 -4.08 6.48
CA VAL A 111 -8.32 -5.13 5.55
C VAL A 111 -9.57 -5.63 4.86
N ALA A 112 -9.53 -5.78 3.54
CA ALA A 112 -10.66 -6.27 2.76
C ALA A 112 -10.18 -7.20 1.64
N GLY A 113 -11.01 -8.17 1.27
CA GLY A 113 -10.75 -8.96 0.09
C GLY A 113 -11.98 -9.68 -0.45
N ASN A 114 -11.85 -10.13 -1.69
CA ASN A 114 -12.89 -10.80 -2.45
C ASN A 114 -12.28 -11.92 -3.30
N MET A 115 -13.07 -12.97 -3.48
CA MET A 115 -12.63 -14.30 -3.89
C MET A 115 -11.34 -14.75 -3.16
N LEU A 116 -11.29 -14.69 -1.84
CA LEU A 116 -10.12 -15.26 -1.14
C LEU A 116 -10.29 -16.77 -0.93
N ALA A 117 -9.20 -17.44 -0.57
CA ALA A 117 -9.26 -18.82 -0.08
C ALA A 117 -10.19 -18.97 1.15
N GLY A 118 -10.38 -17.90 1.93
CA GLY A 118 -11.35 -17.83 3.01
C GLY A 118 -11.12 -16.64 3.95
N PRO A 119 -11.89 -16.55 5.05
CA PRO A 119 -11.79 -15.44 6.01
C PRO A 119 -10.44 -15.32 6.71
N GLN A 120 -9.71 -16.43 6.83
CA GLN A 120 -8.40 -16.46 7.44
C GLN A 120 -7.41 -15.52 6.75
N VAL A 121 -7.52 -15.29 5.44
CA VAL A 121 -6.61 -14.38 4.72
C VAL A 121 -6.69 -12.95 5.26
N VAL A 122 -7.91 -12.44 5.48
CA VAL A 122 -8.13 -11.10 6.06
C VAL A 122 -7.78 -11.08 7.55
N ALA A 123 -8.08 -12.16 8.27
CA ALA A 123 -7.80 -12.27 9.71
C ALA A 123 -6.30 -12.26 10.01
N GLU A 124 -5.52 -13.10 9.32
CA GLU A 124 -4.07 -13.19 9.48
C GLU A 124 -3.36 -11.91 9.04
N THR A 125 -3.79 -11.32 7.91
CA THR A 125 -3.27 -10.00 7.47
C THR A 125 -3.43 -8.95 8.58
N LEU A 126 -4.62 -8.87 9.19
CA LEU A 126 -4.88 -7.92 10.27
C LEU A 126 -4.10 -8.25 11.55
N ALA A 127 -4.03 -9.52 11.93
CA ALA A 127 -3.33 -9.98 13.13
C ALA A 127 -1.84 -9.65 13.05
N THR A 128 -1.19 -10.00 11.94
CA THR A 128 0.24 -9.71 11.72
C THR A 128 0.53 -8.21 11.68
N PHE A 129 -0.34 -7.40 11.05
CA PHE A 129 -0.17 -5.94 11.06
C PHE A 129 -0.18 -5.35 12.48
N ARG A 130 -1.01 -5.90 13.38
CA ARG A 130 -1.09 -5.49 14.78
C ARG A 130 0.12 -5.95 15.59
N MET A 131 0.58 -7.19 15.38
CA MET A 131 1.74 -7.75 16.08
C MET A 131 3.06 -7.05 15.73
N THR A 132 3.13 -6.42 14.56
CA THR A 132 4.35 -5.78 14.04
C THR A 132 4.40 -4.28 14.33
N ALA A 133 3.59 -3.77 15.27
CA ALA A 133 3.42 -2.33 15.53
C ALA A 133 4.72 -1.55 15.84
N SER A 134 5.79 -2.22 16.28
CA SER A 134 7.11 -1.63 16.53
C SER A 134 7.96 -1.40 15.28
N LYS A 135 7.56 -1.95 14.12
CA LYS A 135 8.31 -1.85 12.86
C LYS A 135 7.87 -0.65 12.03
N PRO A 136 8.70 -0.16 11.09
CA PRO A 136 8.28 0.83 10.10
C PRO A 136 7.04 0.39 9.31
N LEU A 137 6.19 1.35 8.91
CA LEU A 137 4.92 1.07 8.24
C LEU A 137 5.08 0.18 6.99
N ALA A 138 6.13 0.39 6.18
CA ALA A 138 6.40 -0.44 5.00
C ALA A 138 6.61 -1.93 5.35
N GLU A 139 7.38 -2.21 6.39
CA GLU A 139 7.63 -3.58 6.85
C GLU A 139 6.38 -4.23 7.40
N ARG A 140 5.60 -3.48 8.19
CA ARG A 140 4.30 -3.93 8.72
C ARG A 140 3.34 -4.35 7.61
N LEU A 141 3.25 -3.54 6.56
CA LEU A 141 2.40 -3.82 5.41
C LEU A 141 2.89 -5.04 4.63
N LEU A 142 4.20 -5.15 4.36
CA LEU A 142 4.77 -6.31 3.67
C LEU A 142 4.60 -7.62 4.47
N GLU A 143 4.81 -7.59 5.77
CA GLU A 143 4.60 -8.74 6.66
C GLU A 143 3.13 -9.14 6.76
N ALA A 144 2.23 -8.17 6.91
CA ALA A 144 0.80 -8.41 6.90
C ALA A 144 0.33 -9.06 5.59
N MET A 145 0.76 -8.54 4.45
CA MET A 145 0.38 -9.09 3.15
C MET A 145 0.91 -10.51 2.96
N GLN A 146 2.13 -10.79 3.41
CA GLN A 146 2.68 -12.15 3.36
C GLN A 146 1.88 -13.11 4.24
N ALA A 147 1.48 -12.72 5.45
CA ALA A 147 0.65 -13.57 6.30
C ALA A 147 -0.71 -13.89 5.65
N GLY A 148 -1.30 -12.93 4.93
CA GLY A 148 -2.50 -13.18 4.11
C GLY A 148 -2.25 -14.18 2.98
N GLU A 149 -1.14 -14.06 2.27
CA GLU A 149 -0.74 -15.01 1.23
C GLU A 149 -0.51 -16.42 1.80
N ASP A 150 0.20 -16.54 2.93
CA ASP A 150 0.47 -17.81 3.60
C ASP A 150 -0.81 -18.48 4.14
N ALA A 151 -1.83 -17.68 4.47
CA ALA A 151 -3.18 -18.14 4.84
C ALA A 151 -4.06 -18.54 3.64
N GLY A 152 -3.53 -18.44 2.41
CA GLY A 152 -4.12 -18.95 1.17
C GLY A 152 -4.38 -17.88 0.10
N GLY A 153 -4.27 -16.59 0.44
CA GLY A 153 -4.34 -15.48 -0.52
C GLY A 153 -5.53 -15.50 -1.50
N ASP A 154 -5.23 -15.09 -2.74
CA ASP A 154 -6.12 -15.17 -3.90
C ASP A 154 -6.19 -16.63 -4.40
N LYS A 155 -7.38 -17.25 -4.33
CA LYS A 155 -7.57 -18.67 -4.73
C LYS A 155 -7.26 -19.00 -6.21
N ARG A 156 -6.98 -18.02 -7.09
CA ARG A 156 -6.57 -18.23 -8.48
C ARG A 156 -5.04 -18.23 -8.62
N GLY A 157 -4.31 -17.95 -7.53
CA GLY A 157 -2.86 -17.80 -7.49
C GLY A 157 -2.42 -16.34 -7.47
N ARG A 158 -1.23 -16.08 -8.00
CA ARG A 158 -0.52 -14.80 -7.86
C ARG A 158 -0.23 -14.17 -9.22
N GLN A 159 -0.19 -12.84 -9.28
CA GLN A 159 0.30 -12.14 -10.46
C GLN A 159 0.86 -10.77 -10.15
N SER A 160 0.15 -9.97 -9.36
CA SER A 160 0.57 -8.61 -9.08
C SER A 160 0.38 -8.21 -7.63
N ALA A 161 1.18 -7.25 -7.21
CA ALA A 161 1.07 -6.61 -5.91
C ALA A 161 1.62 -5.19 -5.96
N ALA A 162 1.15 -4.35 -5.03
CA ALA A 162 1.68 -3.01 -4.85
C ALA A 162 1.74 -2.62 -3.37
N LEU A 163 2.68 -1.71 -3.06
CA LEU A 163 2.81 -1.03 -1.78
C LEU A 163 2.98 0.46 -2.05
N VAL A 164 2.08 1.28 -1.53
CA VAL A 164 2.10 2.73 -1.70
C VAL A 164 1.99 3.40 -0.33
N ILE A 165 2.90 4.32 -0.02
CA ILE A 165 2.95 5.08 1.23
C ILE A 165 3.04 6.57 0.93
N TYR A 166 2.18 7.34 1.58
CA TYR A 166 2.19 8.80 1.57
C TYR A 166 2.49 9.31 2.98
N ARG A 167 3.12 10.47 3.03
CA ARG A 167 3.33 11.25 4.25
C ARG A 167 2.39 12.45 4.26
N ASP A 168 2.94 13.65 4.34
CA ASP A 168 2.24 14.94 4.39
C ASP A 168 2.11 15.63 3.02
N GLN A 169 2.65 15.03 1.95
CA GLN A 169 2.61 15.56 0.59
C GLN A 169 1.60 14.82 -0.30
N ASP A 170 1.19 15.47 -1.41
CA ASP A 170 0.23 14.92 -2.38
C ASP A 170 0.85 14.00 -3.44
N TYR A 171 2.06 13.52 -3.19
CA TYR A 171 2.75 12.51 -3.97
C TYR A 171 3.24 11.38 -3.06
N ALA A 172 3.41 10.19 -3.64
CA ALA A 172 3.88 9.03 -2.89
C ALA A 172 5.30 9.25 -2.37
N TRP A 173 5.50 9.00 -1.08
CA TRP A 173 6.85 8.90 -0.51
C TRP A 173 7.53 7.60 -0.95
N LEU A 174 6.75 6.52 -1.04
CA LEU A 174 7.19 5.24 -1.57
C LEU A 174 6.07 4.62 -2.40
N SER A 175 6.37 4.17 -3.62
CA SER A 175 5.45 3.44 -4.48
C SER A 175 6.19 2.31 -5.17
N LEU A 176 5.88 1.07 -4.79
CA LEU A 176 6.47 -0.15 -5.33
C LEU A 176 5.38 -0.97 -6.01
N ASN A 177 5.64 -1.44 -7.22
CA ASN A 177 4.70 -2.26 -7.99
C ASN A 177 5.43 -3.46 -8.58
N ALA A 178 4.78 -4.63 -8.48
CA ALA A 178 5.11 -5.83 -9.22
C ALA A 178 3.88 -6.15 -10.06
N ASP A 179 3.84 -5.72 -11.32
CA ASP A 179 2.62 -5.74 -12.13
C ASP A 179 2.33 -7.11 -12.78
N ASP A 180 3.37 -7.90 -13.00
CA ASP A 180 3.32 -9.28 -13.50
C ASP A 180 4.54 -10.07 -12.99
N HIS A 181 4.36 -10.83 -11.92
CA HIS A 181 5.40 -11.63 -11.28
C HIS A 181 4.80 -12.91 -10.67
N ALA A 182 5.54 -14.02 -10.74
CA ALA A 182 5.09 -15.30 -10.17
C ALA A 182 4.99 -15.28 -8.64
N ASP A 183 5.79 -14.44 -7.99
CA ASP A 183 5.75 -14.16 -6.55
C ASP A 183 5.84 -12.65 -6.28
N PRO A 184 4.74 -11.90 -6.46
CA PRO A 184 4.79 -10.45 -6.48
C PRO A 184 5.09 -9.86 -5.10
N LEU A 185 4.76 -10.54 -3.99
CA LEU A 185 5.08 -10.07 -2.64
C LEU A 185 6.57 -10.21 -2.32
N VAL A 186 7.21 -11.30 -2.74
CA VAL A 186 8.68 -11.43 -2.65
C VAL A 186 9.36 -10.34 -3.48
N GLU A 187 8.82 -10.04 -4.66
CA GLU A 187 9.34 -8.96 -5.50
C GLU A 187 9.19 -7.59 -4.83
N LEU A 188 8.05 -7.29 -4.19
CA LEU A 188 7.91 -6.06 -3.41
C LEU A 188 8.92 -5.95 -2.26
N ARG A 189 9.23 -7.06 -1.58
CA ARG A 189 10.29 -7.07 -0.53
C ARG A 189 11.66 -6.78 -1.10
N ARG A 190 11.99 -7.36 -2.26
CA ARG A 190 13.24 -7.06 -2.98
C ARG A 190 13.29 -5.59 -3.36
N LEU A 191 12.23 -5.05 -3.96
CA LEU A 191 12.14 -3.64 -4.34
C LEU A 191 12.22 -2.69 -3.13
N TYR A 192 11.68 -3.09 -1.98
CA TYR A 192 11.83 -2.32 -0.74
C TYR A 192 13.29 -2.32 -0.26
N ALA A 193 14.00 -3.45 -0.33
CA ALA A 193 15.43 -3.50 -0.06
C ALA A 193 16.23 -2.61 -1.03
N VAL A 194 15.92 -2.61 -2.33
CA VAL A 194 16.50 -1.69 -3.31
C VAL A 194 16.22 -0.23 -2.95
N ALA A 195 14.99 0.06 -2.50
CA ALA A 195 14.63 1.42 -2.12
C ALA A 195 15.45 1.92 -0.92
N GLN A 196 15.73 1.05 0.06
CA GLN A 196 16.57 1.37 1.22
C GLN A 196 18.02 1.69 0.86
N GLU A 197 18.56 1.19 -0.25
CA GLU A 197 19.94 1.46 -0.65
C GLU A 197 20.15 2.93 -1.06
N ARG A 198 19.16 3.54 -1.71
CA ARG A 198 19.30 4.91 -2.26
C ARG A 198 18.03 5.72 -2.29
N PHE A 199 16.92 5.13 -2.75
CA PHE A 199 15.70 5.86 -3.05
C PHE A 199 15.09 6.53 -1.82
N LEU A 200 15.04 5.85 -0.67
CA LEU A 200 14.46 6.44 0.55
C LEU A 200 15.26 7.64 1.04
N HIS A 201 16.58 7.67 0.81
CA HIS A 201 17.41 8.83 1.12
C HIS A 201 17.14 10.01 0.20
N LEU A 202 16.95 9.76 -1.09
CA LEU A 202 16.49 10.77 -2.05
C LEU A 202 15.08 11.27 -1.71
N ALA A 203 14.18 10.40 -1.25
CA ALA A 203 12.81 10.76 -0.91
C ALA A 203 12.76 11.81 0.23
N GLU A 204 13.74 11.79 1.16
CA GLU A 204 13.86 12.81 2.22
C GLU A 204 14.28 14.20 1.70
N THR A 205 14.80 14.28 0.47
CA THR A 205 15.30 15.53 -0.11
C THR A 205 14.39 16.12 -1.19
N MET A 206 13.28 15.45 -1.50
CA MET A 206 12.32 15.89 -2.51
C MET A 206 11.63 17.21 -2.12
N ALA A 207 11.16 17.93 -3.15
CA ALA A 207 10.42 19.17 -2.99
C ALA A 207 9.09 18.95 -2.25
N THR A 208 8.81 19.81 -1.26
CA THR A 208 7.56 19.80 -0.50
C THR A 208 6.74 21.04 -0.80
N ARG A 209 5.48 21.08 -0.35
CA ARG A 209 4.67 22.31 -0.38
C ARG A 209 5.33 23.47 0.36
N GLN A 210 6.11 23.18 1.40
CA GLN A 210 6.81 24.17 2.24
C GLN A 210 8.19 24.55 1.68
N ASN A 211 8.84 23.64 0.95
CA ASN A 211 10.10 23.88 0.25
C ASN A 211 10.01 23.34 -1.19
N PRO A 212 9.49 24.14 -2.14
CA PRO A 212 9.28 23.70 -3.52
C PRO A 212 10.57 23.36 -4.29
N SER A 213 11.73 23.78 -3.80
CA SER A 213 13.02 23.45 -4.41
C SER A 213 13.59 22.12 -3.91
N GLY A 214 13.07 21.58 -2.81
CA GLY A 214 13.70 20.47 -2.11
C GLY A 214 15.12 20.83 -1.66
N LEU A 215 15.98 19.82 -1.51
CA LEU A 215 17.41 20.05 -1.30
C LEU A 215 18.11 20.25 -2.66
N ILE A 216 18.65 21.44 -2.87
CA ILE A 216 19.34 21.80 -4.12
C ILE A 216 20.81 21.38 -4.14
N ASP A 217 21.43 21.23 -2.97
CA ASP A 217 22.81 20.76 -2.84
C ASP A 217 22.83 19.31 -2.38
N ARG A 218 23.28 18.43 -3.26
CA ARG A 218 23.21 16.98 -3.05
C ARG A 218 24.41 16.39 -2.31
N ARG A 219 25.43 17.17 -1.97
CA ARG A 219 26.67 16.65 -1.40
C ARG A 219 26.44 15.82 -0.14
N GLU A 220 25.70 16.35 0.83
CA GLU A 220 25.43 15.66 2.09
C GLU A 220 24.67 14.34 1.89
N ILE A 221 23.71 14.30 0.96
CA ILE A 221 22.92 13.08 0.71
C ILE A 221 23.74 12.05 -0.05
N ASP A 222 24.55 12.46 -1.01
CA ASP A 222 25.39 11.56 -1.80
C ASP A 222 26.52 10.98 -0.90
N GLU A 223 27.11 11.76 0.00
CA GLU A 223 28.06 11.28 1.02
C GLU A 223 27.43 10.24 1.96
N LYS A 224 26.21 10.51 2.43
CA LYS A 224 25.46 9.57 3.28
C LYS A 224 25.15 8.25 2.56
N ILE A 225 24.70 8.33 1.31
CA ILE A 225 24.42 7.13 0.49
C ILE A 225 25.70 6.32 0.29
N ALA A 226 26.81 6.97 -0.04
CA ALA A 226 28.10 6.30 -0.22
C ALA A 226 28.58 5.61 1.06
N ALA A 227 28.40 6.24 2.23
CA ALA A 227 28.73 5.63 3.51
C ALA A 227 27.89 4.37 3.79
N LEU A 228 26.57 4.43 3.58
CA LEU A 228 25.68 3.28 3.78
C LEU A 228 25.95 2.15 2.79
N GLU A 229 26.32 2.49 1.55
CA GLU A 229 26.76 1.51 0.57
C GLU A 229 28.05 0.81 1.01
N ALA A 230 29.04 1.57 1.48
CA ALA A 230 30.29 1.02 1.99
C ALA A 230 30.05 0.09 3.20
N GLU A 231 29.18 0.47 4.14
CA GLU A 231 28.78 -0.37 5.27
C GLU A 231 28.09 -1.66 4.80
N ARG A 232 27.18 -1.58 3.83
CA ARG A 232 26.50 -2.74 3.24
C ARG A 232 27.52 -3.72 2.62
N VAL A 233 28.48 -3.19 1.84
CA VAL A 233 29.54 -3.97 1.20
C VAL A 233 30.48 -4.59 2.23
N ALA A 234 30.90 -3.84 3.25
CA ALA A 234 31.76 -4.33 4.32
C ALA A 234 31.10 -5.46 5.13
N ALA A 235 29.77 -5.43 5.26
CA ALA A 235 28.98 -6.51 5.86
C ALA A 235 28.76 -7.72 4.94
N GLY A 236 29.32 -7.73 3.73
CA GLY A 236 29.16 -8.83 2.76
C GLY A 236 27.74 -8.96 2.19
N ARG A 237 26.90 -7.93 2.32
CA ARG A 237 25.52 -7.95 1.84
C ARG A 237 25.46 -7.49 0.37
N PRO A 238 25.11 -8.36 -0.60
CA PRO A 238 24.96 -7.93 -1.99
C PRO A 238 23.80 -6.94 -2.14
N SER A 239 23.82 -6.16 -3.22
CA SER A 239 22.68 -5.27 -3.55
C SER A 239 21.50 -6.13 -3.99
N ALA A 240 20.30 -5.74 -3.61
CA ALA A 240 19.06 -6.35 -4.10
C ALA A 240 18.69 -5.87 -5.51
N SER A 241 19.41 -4.87 -6.03
CA SER A 241 19.13 -4.21 -7.30
C SER A 241 19.58 -5.06 -8.49
N PHE A 242 18.74 -5.11 -9.52
CA PHE A 242 19.08 -5.69 -10.83
C PHE A 242 19.56 -4.63 -11.82
N ALA A 243 19.87 -3.41 -11.34
CA ALA A 243 20.43 -2.37 -12.19
C ALA A 243 21.74 -2.85 -12.84
N THR A 244 21.87 -2.63 -14.14
CA THR A 244 23.12 -2.91 -14.86
C THR A 244 24.16 -1.83 -14.54
N PRO A 245 25.46 -2.13 -14.66
CA PRO A 245 26.50 -1.12 -14.58
C PRO A 245 26.27 0.04 -15.58
N PRO A 246 26.81 1.25 -15.30
CA PRO A 246 26.80 2.33 -16.27
C PRO A 246 27.39 1.89 -17.61
N LYS A 247 26.79 2.33 -18.72
CA LYS A 247 27.38 2.14 -20.04
C LYS A 247 28.63 3.01 -20.14
N THR A 248 29.75 2.39 -20.51
CA THR A 248 31.00 3.07 -20.87
C THR A 248 30.87 3.77 -22.21
#